data_AF-A0A3D1CKZ9-F1
#
_entry.id   AF-A0A3D1CKZ9-F1
#
_cell.length_a   1.000
_cell.length_b   1.000
_cell.length_c   1.000
_cell.angle_alpha   90.00
_cell.angle_beta   90.00
_cell.angle_gamma   90.00
#
_symmetry.space_group_name_H-M   'P 1'
#
loop_
_entity.id
_entity.type
_entity.pdbx_description
1 polymer ?
#
loop_
_entity_poly.entity_id
_entity_poly.type
_entity_poly.pdbx_seq_one_letter_code
_entity_poly.pdbx_strand_id
1 'polypeptide(L)'
;MIEYSKIKIALEYIEAAIEERELHHRYFAAMNLAAVAEELLGKIIRVAGKTDQFTQAVDTLTEVQKFTSKHLGWPEQSRKDLKKILGSTKNSIKHMDSIFDQNAKLYFNVEDESKWLIQAAIRNLDILKIYHSVTVKTFVEKYNVSSPEQDEYQ
;
A
#
# COMPACT_ATOMS: atom_id res chain seq x y z
N MET A 1 -14.36 -8.67 30.13
CA MET A 1 -14.43 -8.57 28.66
C MET A 1 -13.26 -7.70 28.24
N ILE A 2 -12.44 -8.14 27.29
CA ILE A 2 -11.29 -7.34 26.79
C ILE A 2 -11.75 -6.61 25.53
N GLU A 3 -11.57 -5.30 25.49
CA GLU A 3 -11.95 -4.46 24.36
C GLU A 3 -10.73 -4.14 23.48
N TYR A 4 -10.87 -4.34 22.17
CA TYR A 4 -9.85 -4.01 21.18
C TYR A 4 -10.35 -2.92 20.25
N SER A 5 -9.69 -1.76 20.27
CA SER A 5 -10.04 -0.66 19.37
C SER A 5 -9.51 -0.93 17.96
N LYS A 6 -10.23 -0.44 16.94
CA LYS A 6 -9.83 -0.59 15.51
C LYS A 6 -8.42 -0.07 15.22
N ILE A 7 -8.00 0.98 15.93
CA ILE A 7 -6.65 1.54 15.79
C ILE A 7 -5.58 0.60 16.34
N LYS A 8 -5.82 -0.07 17.49
CA LYS A 8 -4.89 -1.06 18.05
C LYS A 8 -4.74 -2.26 17.12
N ILE A 9 -5.85 -2.73 16.55
CA ILE A 9 -5.86 -3.82 15.56
C ILE A 9 -5.03 -3.43 14.32
N ALA A 10 -5.21 -2.19 13.82
CA ALA A 10 -4.44 -1.73 12.66
C ALA A 10 -2.93 -1.63 12.95
N LEU A 11 -2.54 -1.20 14.15
CA LEU A 11 -1.13 -1.16 14.56
C LEU A 11 -0.53 -2.57 14.66
N GLU A 12 -1.24 -3.51 15.26
CA GLU A 12 -0.84 -4.92 15.33
C GLU A 12 -0.63 -5.52 13.93
N TYR A 13 -1.53 -5.23 12.99
CA TYR A 13 -1.41 -5.69 11.62
C TYR A 13 -0.22 -5.08 10.86
N ILE A 14 0.17 -3.83 11.14
CA ILE A 14 1.38 -3.25 10.53
C ILE A 14 2.63 -3.96 11.06
N GLU A 15 2.72 -4.19 12.36
CA GLU A 15 3.87 -4.88 12.95
C GLU A 15 3.99 -6.31 12.43
N ALA A 16 2.88 -7.06 12.45
CA ALA A 16 2.85 -8.41 11.90
C ALA A 16 3.16 -8.43 10.40
N ALA A 17 2.70 -7.45 9.62
CA ALA A 17 3.03 -7.36 8.20
C ALA A 17 4.53 -7.18 7.95
N ILE A 18 5.18 -6.31 8.74
CA ILE A 18 6.63 -6.09 8.67
C ILE A 18 7.37 -7.37 9.04
N GLU A 19 6.99 -8.02 10.14
CA GLU A 19 7.61 -9.26 10.60
C GLU A 19 7.50 -10.40 9.58
N GLU A 20 6.28 -10.65 9.06
CA GLU A 20 6.06 -11.69 8.04
C GLU A 20 6.88 -11.44 6.78
N ARG A 21 7.09 -10.16 6.39
CA ARG A 21 7.92 -9.79 5.25
C ARG A 21 9.40 -9.97 5.54
N GLU A 22 9.90 -9.39 6.62
CA GLU A 22 11.34 -9.23 6.88
C GLU A 22 11.97 -10.48 7.48
N LEU A 23 11.25 -11.23 8.32
CA LEU A 23 11.79 -12.40 9.02
C LEU A 23 11.41 -13.72 8.35
N HIS A 24 10.23 -13.76 7.70
CA HIS A 24 9.67 -15.02 7.20
C HIS A 24 9.52 -15.08 5.68
N HIS A 25 9.74 -13.97 4.98
CA HIS A 25 9.55 -13.87 3.53
C HIS A 25 8.15 -14.32 3.07
N ARG A 26 7.14 -14.17 3.94
CA ARG A 26 5.74 -14.51 3.65
C ARG A 26 5.01 -13.30 3.09
N TYR A 27 5.39 -12.92 1.88
CA TYR A 27 4.96 -11.67 1.27
C TYR A 27 3.43 -11.55 1.11
N PHE A 28 2.72 -12.63 0.75
CA PHE A 28 1.25 -12.58 0.63
C PHE A 28 0.54 -12.36 1.98
N ALA A 29 1.07 -12.93 3.07
CA ALA A 29 0.55 -12.69 4.41
C ALA A 29 0.79 -11.23 4.82
N ALA A 30 2.01 -10.74 4.60
CA ALA A 30 2.37 -9.33 4.83
C ALA A 30 1.47 -8.37 4.04
N MET A 31 1.24 -8.65 2.75
CA MET A 31 0.36 -7.85 1.90
C MET A 31 -1.07 -7.82 2.44
N ASN A 32 -1.62 -8.97 2.85
CA ASN A 32 -2.99 -9.01 3.38
C ASN A 32 -3.11 -8.19 4.67
N LEU A 33 -2.18 -8.37 5.61
CA LEU A 33 -2.15 -7.65 6.89
C LEU A 33 -2.01 -6.14 6.67
N ALA A 34 -1.02 -5.71 5.87
CA ALA A 34 -0.80 -4.32 5.53
C ALA A 34 -2.02 -3.69 4.83
N ALA A 35 -2.65 -4.42 3.92
CA ALA A 35 -3.80 -3.93 3.17
C ALA A 35 -5.07 -3.78 4.03
N VAL A 36 -5.20 -4.55 5.11
CA VAL A 36 -6.29 -4.37 6.09
C VAL A 36 -5.96 -3.20 7.02
N ALA A 37 -4.71 -3.08 7.46
CA ALA A 37 -4.27 -1.95 8.28
C ALA A 37 -4.44 -0.61 7.55
N GLU A 38 -4.01 -0.52 6.28
CA GLU A 38 -4.21 0.65 5.42
C GLU A 38 -5.68 1.04 5.35
N GLU A 39 -6.57 0.07 5.13
CA GLU A 39 -8.00 0.32 5.01
C GLU A 39 -8.63 0.80 6.33
N LEU A 40 -8.23 0.22 7.47
CA LEU A 40 -8.70 0.63 8.80
C LEU A 40 -8.24 2.05 9.12
N LEU A 41 -6.96 2.36 8.93
CA LEU A 41 -6.41 3.69 9.19
C LEU A 41 -6.99 4.72 8.21
N GLY A 42 -7.13 4.37 6.93
CA GLY A 42 -7.75 5.23 5.93
C GLY A 42 -9.21 5.56 6.26
N LYS A 43 -9.98 4.60 6.79
CA LYS A 43 -11.34 4.87 7.30
C LYS A 43 -11.32 5.84 8.49
N ILE A 44 -10.39 5.65 9.44
CA ILE A 44 -10.25 6.56 10.59
C ILE A 44 -9.93 7.98 10.13
N ILE A 45 -8.99 8.14 9.19
CA ILE A 45 -8.61 9.43 8.59
C ILE A 45 -9.81 10.11 7.93
N ARG A 46 -10.60 9.37 7.13
CA ARG A 46 -11.80 9.90 6.46
C ARG A 46 -12.88 10.32 7.44
N VAL A 47 -13.11 9.56 8.51
CA VAL A 47 -14.05 9.92 9.59
C VAL A 47 -13.59 11.21 10.29
N ALA A 48 -12.28 11.45 10.38
CA ALA A 48 -11.71 12.70 10.89
C ALA A 48 -11.71 13.86 9.86
N GLY A 49 -12.36 13.71 8.70
CA GLY A 49 -12.46 14.74 7.66
C GLY A 49 -11.16 14.99 6.89
N LYS A 50 -10.20 14.07 6.95
CA LYS A 50 -8.90 14.16 6.26
C LYS A 50 -8.85 13.23 5.04
N THR A 51 -7.85 13.45 4.18
CA THR A 51 -7.58 12.61 3.00
C THR A 51 -6.56 11.52 3.34
N ASP A 52 -6.95 10.24 3.17
CA ASP A 52 -6.07 9.08 3.37
C ASP A 52 -5.06 8.88 2.24
N GLN A 53 -4.02 8.09 2.50
CA GLN A 53 -2.93 7.81 1.56
C GLN A 53 -3.42 7.20 0.24
N PHE A 54 -4.38 6.27 0.26
CA PHE A 54 -4.89 5.68 -0.97
C PHE A 54 -5.60 6.72 -1.84
N THR A 55 -6.41 7.57 -1.23
CA THR A 55 -7.05 8.70 -1.92
C THR A 55 -6.00 9.67 -2.48
N GLN A 56 -4.98 10.04 -1.69
CA GLN A 56 -3.88 10.89 -2.14
C GLN A 56 -3.12 10.28 -3.34
N ALA A 57 -2.83 8.98 -3.32
CA ALA A 57 -2.17 8.29 -4.42
C ALA A 57 -2.99 8.36 -5.72
N VAL A 58 -4.32 8.20 -5.63
CA VAL A 58 -5.22 8.37 -6.78
C VAL A 58 -5.20 9.82 -7.29
N ASP A 59 -5.19 10.80 -6.40
CA ASP A 59 -5.08 12.22 -6.77
C ASP A 59 -3.75 12.50 -7.49
N THR A 60 -2.63 12.00 -6.97
CA THR A 60 -1.32 12.10 -7.63
C THR A 60 -1.33 11.48 -9.01
N LEU A 61 -1.85 10.25 -9.17
CA LEU A 61 -1.98 9.61 -10.49
C LEU A 61 -2.86 10.42 -11.44
N THR A 62 -3.92 11.05 -10.91
CA THR A 62 -4.80 11.92 -11.70
C THR A 62 -4.05 13.13 -12.24
N GLU A 63 -3.16 13.73 -11.46
CA GLU A 63 -2.35 14.86 -11.93
C GLU A 63 -1.24 14.43 -12.90
N VAL A 64 -0.59 13.29 -12.63
CA VAL A 64 0.43 12.72 -13.53
C VAL A 64 -0.19 12.43 -14.91
N GLN A 65 -1.38 11.82 -14.97
CA GLN A 65 -1.98 11.50 -16.26
C GLN A 65 -2.41 12.74 -17.05
N LYS A 66 -2.82 13.83 -16.39
CA LYS A 66 -3.12 15.11 -17.07
C LYS A 66 -1.87 15.66 -17.74
N PHE A 67 -0.73 15.57 -17.05
CA PHE A 67 0.56 15.96 -17.62
C PHE A 67 0.90 15.09 -18.84
N THR A 68 0.83 13.76 -18.73
CA THR A 68 1.15 12.87 -19.85
C THR A 68 0.16 12.97 -21.00
N SER A 69 -1.12 13.22 -20.72
CA SER A 69 -2.15 13.48 -21.73
C SER A 69 -1.81 14.73 -22.54
N LYS A 70 -1.51 15.85 -21.85
CA LYS A 70 -1.14 17.12 -22.48
C LYS A 70 0.16 17.07 -23.27
N HIS A 71 1.17 16.35 -22.77
CA HIS A 71 2.54 16.42 -23.32
C HIS A 71 2.93 15.21 -24.19
N LEU A 72 2.33 14.04 -23.96
CA LEU A 72 2.66 12.79 -24.65
C LEU A 72 1.46 12.21 -25.44
N GLY A 73 0.28 12.82 -25.35
CA GLY A 73 -0.94 12.36 -26.02
C GLY A 73 -1.49 11.04 -25.46
N TRP A 74 -1.12 10.66 -24.25
CA TRP A 74 -1.59 9.43 -23.62
C TRP A 74 -3.05 9.55 -23.16
N PRO A 75 -3.89 8.53 -23.38
CA PRO A 75 -5.30 8.60 -22.98
C PRO A 75 -5.43 8.65 -21.46
N GLU A 76 -6.30 9.54 -20.99
CA GLU A 76 -6.65 9.61 -19.58
C GLU A 76 -7.57 8.46 -19.18
N GLN A 77 -7.36 7.95 -17.98
CA GLN A 77 -8.18 6.95 -17.34
C GLN A 77 -9.11 7.60 -16.30
N SER A 78 -10.26 6.96 -16.08
CA SER A 78 -11.16 7.42 -15.03
C SER A 78 -10.53 7.24 -13.65
N ARG A 79 -10.93 8.07 -12.68
CA ARG A 79 -10.54 7.89 -11.27
C ARG A 79 -10.85 6.48 -10.74
N LYS A 80 -11.92 5.85 -11.24
CA LYS A 80 -12.31 4.49 -10.89
C LYS A 80 -11.29 3.46 -11.40
N ASP A 81 -10.77 3.66 -12.60
CA ASP A 81 -9.78 2.78 -13.21
C ASP A 81 -8.42 2.93 -12.51
N LEU A 82 -8.01 4.16 -12.16
CA LEU A 82 -6.81 4.38 -11.36
C LEU A 82 -6.88 3.69 -9.98
N LYS A 83 -8.04 3.75 -9.32
CA LYS A 83 -8.29 3.00 -8.08
C LYS A 83 -8.19 1.49 -8.30
N LYS A 84 -8.71 0.99 -9.42
CA LYS A 84 -8.64 -0.43 -9.77
C LYS A 84 -7.20 -0.87 -10.01
N ILE A 85 -6.38 -0.04 -10.66
CA ILE A 85 -4.95 -0.29 -10.88
C ILE A 85 -4.21 -0.35 -9.55
N LEU A 86 -4.33 0.68 -8.70
CA LEU A 86 -3.68 0.71 -7.38
C LEU A 86 -4.10 -0.46 -6.48
N GLY A 87 -5.36 -0.90 -6.58
CA GLY A 87 -5.88 -2.03 -5.81
C GLY A 87 -5.69 -3.40 -6.48
N SER A 88 -5.16 -3.47 -7.70
CA SER A 88 -5.22 -4.68 -8.54
C SER A 88 -4.45 -5.86 -7.93
N THR A 89 -3.27 -5.60 -7.36
CA THR A 89 -2.44 -6.63 -6.73
C THR A 89 -3.14 -7.25 -5.53
N LYS A 90 -3.65 -6.44 -4.59
CA LYS A 90 -4.45 -6.92 -3.45
C LYS A 90 -5.69 -7.69 -3.92
N ASN A 91 -6.38 -7.16 -4.92
CA ASN A 91 -7.62 -7.73 -5.42
C ASN A 91 -7.41 -9.09 -6.09
N SER A 92 -6.34 -9.25 -6.87
CA SER A 92 -6.01 -10.53 -7.52
C SER A 92 -5.60 -11.64 -6.54
N ILE A 93 -5.11 -11.29 -5.35
CA ILE A 93 -4.82 -12.26 -4.29
C ILE A 93 -6.11 -12.72 -3.57
N LYS A 94 -7.01 -11.80 -3.24
CA LYS A 94 -8.16 -12.09 -2.34
C LYS A 94 -9.42 -12.58 -3.04
N HIS A 95 -9.61 -12.24 -4.32
CA HIS A 95 -10.85 -12.52 -5.02
C HIS A 95 -10.73 -13.79 -5.86
N MET A 96 -11.68 -14.71 -5.65
CA MET A 96 -11.93 -15.87 -6.50
C MET A 96 -13.28 -15.63 -7.18
N ASP A 97 -13.29 -14.74 -8.17
CA ASP A 97 -14.50 -14.27 -8.84
C ASP A 97 -15.06 -15.32 -9.80
N SER A 98 -14.23 -16.29 -10.21
CA SER A 98 -14.64 -17.43 -11.04
C SER A 98 -13.87 -18.72 -10.72
N ILE A 99 -14.36 -19.86 -11.22
CA ILE A 99 -13.67 -21.15 -11.10
C ILE A 99 -12.30 -21.15 -11.80
N PHE A 100 -12.09 -20.27 -12.78
CA PHE A 100 -10.80 -20.13 -13.45
C PHE A 100 -9.74 -19.49 -12.54
N ASP A 101 -10.16 -18.76 -11.50
CA ASP A 101 -9.23 -18.11 -10.57
C ASP A 101 -8.55 -19.10 -9.61
N GLN A 102 -9.10 -20.32 -9.47
CA GLN A 102 -8.50 -21.37 -8.64
C GLN A 102 -7.04 -21.68 -9.04
N ASN A 103 -6.74 -21.58 -10.33
CA ASN A 103 -5.41 -21.82 -10.89
C ASN A 103 -4.79 -20.55 -11.49
N ALA A 104 -5.33 -19.37 -11.16
CA ALA A 104 -4.77 -18.12 -11.64
C ALA A 104 -3.33 -17.97 -11.16
N LYS A 105 -2.45 -17.64 -12.10
CA LYS A 105 -1.06 -17.30 -11.80
C LYS A 105 -0.97 -15.79 -11.65
N LEU A 106 -0.38 -15.36 -10.54
CA LEU A 106 -0.15 -13.94 -10.25
C LEU A 106 1.22 -13.54 -10.80
N TYR A 107 1.26 -12.43 -11.54
CA TYR A 107 2.48 -11.93 -12.18
C TYR A 107 2.77 -10.51 -11.72
N PHE A 108 3.49 -10.38 -10.61
CA PHE A 108 4.02 -9.12 -10.08
C PHE A 108 5.17 -9.39 -9.11
N ASN A 109 6.01 -8.39 -8.85
CA ASN A 109 7.07 -8.50 -7.86
C ASN A 109 6.48 -8.42 -6.44
N VAL A 110 6.23 -9.58 -5.83
CA VAL A 110 5.60 -9.68 -4.51
C VAL A 110 6.41 -8.99 -3.40
N GLU A 111 7.73 -8.89 -3.55
CA GLU A 111 8.59 -8.22 -2.58
C GLU A 111 8.41 -6.70 -2.61
N ASP A 112 8.31 -6.12 -3.80
CA ASP A 112 8.07 -4.69 -3.97
C ASP A 112 6.62 -4.33 -3.63
N GLU A 113 5.66 -5.16 -4.02
CA GLU A 113 4.23 -4.94 -3.71
C GLU A 113 3.96 -5.02 -2.21
N SER A 114 4.55 -5.98 -1.51
CA SER A 114 4.48 -6.05 -0.03
C SER A 114 5.10 -4.82 0.63
N LYS A 115 6.26 -4.36 0.14
CA LYS A 115 6.91 -3.13 0.62
C LYS A 115 6.01 -1.92 0.43
N TRP A 116 5.44 -1.76 -0.78
CA TRP A 116 4.58 -0.63 -1.10
C TRP A 116 3.32 -0.59 -0.22
N LEU A 117 2.67 -1.74 0.00
CA LEU A 117 1.48 -1.82 0.86
C LEU A 117 1.80 -1.49 2.33
N ILE A 118 2.93 -1.96 2.86
CA ILE A 118 3.37 -1.60 4.20
C ILE A 118 3.64 -0.10 4.29
N GLN A 119 4.36 0.48 3.32
CA GLN A 119 4.60 1.92 3.27
C GLN A 119 3.30 2.73 3.15
N ALA A 120 2.30 2.25 2.40
CA ALA A 120 1.01 2.90 2.30
C ALA A 120 0.28 2.93 3.65
N ALA A 121 0.31 1.84 4.42
CA ALA A 121 -0.23 1.79 5.77
C ALA A 121 0.52 2.72 6.74
N ILE A 122 1.86 2.77 6.65
CA ILE A 122 2.70 3.66 7.47
C ILE A 122 2.41 5.14 7.15
N ARG A 123 2.23 5.53 5.89
CA ARG A 123 1.85 6.91 5.54
C ARG A 123 0.51 7.32 6.17
N ASN A 124 -0.41 6.39 6.36
CA ASN A 124 -1.63 6.66 7.12
C ASN A 124 -1.35 6.89 8.62
N LEU A 125 -0.33 6.25 9.22
CA LEU A 125 0.15 6.59 10.57
C LEU A 125 0.71 8.01 10.62
N ASP A 126 1.50 8.40 9.61
CA ASP A 126 2.06 9.76 9.49
C ASP A 126 0.96 10.82 9.42
N ILE A 127 -0.08 10.61 8.60
CA ILE A 127 -1.25 11.51 8.49
C ILE A 127 -1.99 11.65 9.83
N LEU A 128 -2.08 10.56 10.58
CA LEU A 128 -2.69 10.54 11.92
C LEU A 128 -1.75 11.05 13.01
N LYS A 129 -0.47 11.28 12.71
CA LYS A 129 0.59 11.66 13.67
C LYS A 129 0.73 10.66 14.81
N ILE A 130 0.59 9.37 14.51
CA ILE A 130 0.72 8.30 15.50
C ILE A 130 2.21 7.93 15.63
N TYR A 131 2.65 7.69 16.86
CA TYR A 131 4.02 7.25 17.13
C TYR A 131 4.35 5.92 16.43
N HIS A 132 5.53 5.86 15.81
CA HIS A 132 6.04 4.64 15.17
C HIS A 132 6.79 3.77 16.17
N SER A 133 6.42 2.49 16.24
CA SER A 133 7.20 1.50 16.97
C SER A 133 8.59 1.32 16.36
N VAL A 134 9.50 0.66 17.09
CA VAL A 134 10.87 0.39 16.61
C VAL A 134 10.82 -0.38 15.30
N THR A 135 9.95 -1.40 15.20
CA THR A 135 9.71 -2.18 13.99
C THR A 135 9.37 -1.30 12.78
N VAL A 136 8.44 -0.35 12.95
CA VAL A 136 8.06 0.59 11.88
C VAL A 136 9.22 1.51 11.52
N LYS A 137 9.94 2.06 12.50
CA LYS A 137 11.08 2.95 12.27
C LYS A 137 12.20 2.25 11.50
N THR A 138 12.60 1.04 11.93
CA THR A 138 13.62 0.25 11.26
C THR A 138 13.20 -0.13 9.84
N PHE A 139 11.92 -0.46 9.63
CA PHE A 139 11.40 -0.71 8.28
C PHE A 139 11.50 0.54 7.40
N VAL A 140 11.07 1.70 7.90
CA VAL A 140 11.18 2.96 7.16
C VAL A 140 12.64 3.24 6.85
N GLU A 141 13.55 3.24 7.83
CA GLU A 141 14.99 3.49 7.65
C GLU A 141 15.61 2.58 6.58
N LYS A 142 15.32 1.28 6.63
CA LYS A 142 15.81 0.30 5.65
C LYS A 142 15.41 0.63 4.22
N TYR A 143 14.20 1.17 4.03
CA TYR A 143 13.66 1.51 2.72
C TYR A 143 13.58 3.03 2.45
N ASN A 144 14.23 3.85 3.28
CA ASN A 144 14.27 5.31 3.13
C ASN A 144 15.37 5.76 2.16
N VAL A 145 15.88 4.86 1.33
CA VAL A 145 16.88 5.18 0.31
C VAL A 145 16.17 5.97 -0.80
N SER A 146 16.20 7.29 -0.68
CA SER A 146 16.20 8.19 -1.84
C SER A 146 17.20 7.66 -2.86
N SER A 147 16.74 7.49 -4.11
CA SER A 147 17.47 6.97 -5.27
C SER A 147 18.99 7.00 -5.16
N PRO A 148 19.68 5.85 -5.23
CA PRO A 148 21.04 5.84 -5.74
C PRO A 148 20.94 6.09 -7.24
N GLU A 149 21.46 7.26 -7.63
CA GLU A 149 22.39 7.43 -8.74
C GLU A 149 22.02 6.74 -10.06
N GLN A 150 21.86 7.60 -11.07
CA GLN A 150 22.21 7.26 -12.44
C GLN A 150 23.41 6.32 -12.43
N ASP A 151 23.23 5.07 -12.85
CA ASP A 151 24.32 4.30 -13.42
C ASP A 151 24.73 5.06 -14.68
N GLU A 152 25.64 6.01 -14.46
CA GLU A 152 26.49 6.58 -15.48
C GLU A 152 27.14 5.44 -16.25
N TYR A 153 26.95 5.47 -17.57
CA TYR A 153 27.80 4.87 -18.59
C TYR A 153 28.98 4.02 -18.09
N GLN A 154 28.88 2.70 -18.25
CA GLN A 154 29.98 1.87 -18.78
C GLN A 154 29.44 0.80 -19.71
#